data_AF-A0A1Y1JA61-F1
#
_entry.id   AF-A0A1Y1JA61-F1
#
_cell.length_a   1.000
_cell.length_b   1.000
_cell.length_c   1.000
_cell.angle_alpha   90.00
_cell.angle_beta   90.00
_cell.angle_gamma   90.00
#
_symmetry.space_group_name_H-M   'P 1'
#
loop_
_entity.id
_entity.type
_entity.pdbx_description
1 polymer ?
#
loop_
_entity_poly.entity_id
_entity_poly.type
_entity_poly.pdbx_seq_one_letter_code
_entity_poly.pdbx_strand_id
1 'polypeptide(L)'
;MTRNKIYVLLGKFGEYEQKMNQCKEQNPGRASNDDICDSFDTDIFGGTNKTPLKGKCPQIFCYLKSILNEDKTRFSELGCKYLNYWLYKDVLNRKYINGILGFYQTLIGRLKNVFDDQIVAHARGKYIQDDNLAKITAIADMKACLDIKKSNGKYSVYHQFCEELEEFIHLYNIETNTEGSINAASLKVPRCKTNTSASTIIPTIIILLIPTLLFILYNVNQDFSPYDSRFRRAITKIIEKWQNINTKERGIVQQSDISNSFSCDSRYYMLYNST
;
A
#
# COMPACT_ATOMS: atom_id res chain seq x y z
N MET A 1 25.68 16.74 10.66
CA MET A 1 24.32 17.32 10.63
C MET A 1 23.62 16.86 9.35
N THR A 2 22.77 15.85 9.42
CA THR A 2 22.21 15.20 8.22
C THR A 2 21.05 16.02 7.66
N ARG A 3 21.28 16.77 6.57
CA ARG A 3 20.20 17.47 5.84
C ARG A 3 19.14 16.43 5.46
N ASN A 4 17.93 16.53 6.02
CA ASN A 4 16.92 15.48 5.89
C ASN A 4 16.63 15.21 4.39
N LYS A 5 16.70 13.94 3.99
CA LYS A 5 16.57 13.49 2.58
C LYS A 5 15.26 13.97 1.94
N ILE A 6 14.21 14.19 2.74
CA ILE A 6 12.92 14.75 2.31
C ILE A 6 13.08 16.18 1.77
N TYR A 7 13.86 17.05 2.42
CA TYR A 7 14.07 18.43 1.95
C TYR A 7 14.92 18.49 0.68
N VAL A 8 15.86 17.56 0.50
CA VAL A 8 16.65 17.45 -0.74
C VAL A 8 15.75 17.09 -1.92
N LEU A 9 14.80 16.17 -1.72
CA LEU A 9 13.81 15.79 -2.72
C LEU A 9 12.87 16.96 -3.06
N LEU A 10 12.29 17.62 -2.04
CA LEU A 10 11.40 18.78 -2.22
C LEU A 10 12.10 19.97 -2.89
N GLY A 11 13.38 20.20 -2.60
CA GLY A 11 14.18 21.23 -3.27
C GLY A 11 14.36 21.01 -4.78
N LYS A 12 14.14 19.78 -5.26
CA LYS A 12 14.20 19.41 -6.67
C LYS A 12 12.83 19.14 -7.32
N PHE A 13 11.73 19.22 -6.58
CA PHE A 13 10.39 18.95 -7.12
C PHE A 13 10.03 19.82 -8.32
N GLY A 14 10.31 21.12 -8.30
CA GLY A 14 9.99 22.03 -9.42
C GLY A 14 10.69 21.67 -10.74
N GLU A 15 11.92 21.13 -10.68
CA GLU A 15 12.66 20.67 -11.87
C GLU A 15 11.96 19.47 -12.52
N TYR A 16 11.56 18.49 -11.70
CA TYR A 16 10.86 17.30 -12.19
C TYR A 16 9.41 17.58 -12.58
N GLU A 17 8.73 18.51 -11.91
CA GLU A 17 7.40 19.00 -12.28
C GLU A 17 7.42 19.70 -13.63
N GLN A 18 8.41 20.54 -13.90
CA GLN A 18 8.60 21.15 -15.21
C GLN A 18 8.79 20.09 -16.31
N LYS A 19 9.65 19.09 -16.09
CA LYS A 19 9.83 17.96 -17.02
C LYS A 19 8.53 17.17 -17.25
N MET A 20 7.75 16.93 -16.19
CA MET A 20 6.48 16.22 -16.27
C MET A 20 5.41 17.03 -17.04
N ASN A 21 5.40 18.35 -16.88
CA ASN A 21 4.47 19.24 -17.56
C ASN A 21 4.82 19.44 -19.04
N GLN A 22 6.11 19.56 -19.39
CA GLN A 22 6.56 19.56 -20.80
C GLN A 22 6.04 18.32 -21.56
N CYS A 23 6.08 17.16 -20.91
CA CYS A 23 5.56 15.89 -21.43
C CYS A 23 4.02 15.78 -21.48
N LYS A 24 3.29 16.77 -20.94
CA LYS A 24 1.82 16.89 -21.08
C LYS A 24 1.44 17.64 -22.36
N GLU A 25 2.24 18.63 -22.72
CA GLU A 25 2.01 19.55 -23.84
C GLU A 25 2.55 18.99 -25.15
N GLN A 26 3.70 18.30 -25.08
CA GLN A 26 4.19 17.48 -26.18
C GLN A 26 3.32 16.23 -26.30
N ASN A 27 2.34 16.25 -27.21
CA ASN A 27 1.70 15.03 -27.72
C ASN A 27 2.81 14.13 -28.31
N PRO A 28 3.23 13.03 -27.64
CA PRO A 28 4.28 12.19 -28.18
C PRO A 28 3.72 11.48 -29.41
N GLY A 29 4.54 11.31 -30.45
CA GLY A 29 4.11 10.69 -31.71
C GLY A 29 3.29 9.41 -31.48
N ARG A 30 2.04 9.45 -31.97
CA ARG A 30 0.87 8.60 -31.66
C ARG A 30 0.97 7.14 -32.16
N ALA A 31 2.18 6.56 -32.15
CA ALA A 31 2.52 5.42 -33.00
C ALA A 31 3.54 4.40 -32.45
N SER A 32 4.10 4.59 -31.24
CA SER A 32 5.18 3.70 -30.72
C SER A 32 4.91 3.04 -29.38
N ASN A 33 4.00 3.57 -28.55
CA ASN A 33 3.80 3.10 -27.18
C ASN A 33 2.34 2.73 -26.87
N ASP A 34 1.42 2.90 -27.83
CA ASP A 34 -0.02 2.81 -27.60
C ASP A 34 -0.43 1.39 -27.16
N ASP A 35 0.13 0.33 -27.77
CA ASP A 35 -0.09 -1.07 -27.36
C ASP A 35 0.26 -1.32 -25.88
N ILE A 36 1.36 -0.70 -25.42
CA ILE A 36 1.81 -0.84 -24.03
C ILE A 36 0.92 0.02 -23.12
N CYS A 37 0.52 1.21 -23.58
CA CYS A 37 -0.44 2.07 -22.91
C CYS A 37 -1.84 1.43 -22.76
N ASP A 38 -2.28 0.65 -23.74
CA ASP A 38 -3.53 -0.10 -23.71
C ASP A 38 -3.43 -1.33 -22.81
N SER A 39 -2.26 -1.96 -22.70
CA SER A 39 -2.05 -3.05 -21.73
C SER A 39 -2.26 -2.61 -20.27
N PHE A 40 -2.16 -1.31 -19.97
CA PHE A 40 -2.34 -0.75 -18.62
C PHE A 40 -3.82 -0.61 -18.17
N ASP A 41 -4.81 -0.96 -19.01
CA ASP A 41 -6.26 -1.01 -18.66
C ASP A 41 -6.62 -2.21 -17.73
N THR A 42 -5.78 -2.51 -16.74
CA THR A 42 -5.98 -3.61 -15.78
C THR A 42 -6.34 -3.11 -14.39
N ASP A 43 -7.17 -3.88 -13.68
CA ASP A 43 -7.60 -3.62 -12.30
C ASP A 43 -6.46 -3.85 -11.28
N ILE A 44 -5.49 -2.93 -11.23
CA ILE A 44 -4.31 -3.00 -10.33
C ILE A 44 -4.71 -3.04 -8.83
N PHE A 45 -5.95 -2.67 -8.51
CA PHE A 45 -6.51 -2.68 -7.15
C PHE A 45 -7.60 -3.75 -6.92
N GLY A 46 -7.78 -4.72 -7.83
CA GLY A 46 -8.67 -5.87 -7.61
C GLY A 46 -10.17 -5.54 -7.53
N GLY A 47 -10.60 -4.45 -8.16
CA GLY A 47 -12.00 -4.06 -8.28
C GLY A 47 -12.24 -3.31 -9.59
N THR A 48 -13.50 -3.21 -10.02
CA THR A 48 -13.96 -2.77 -11.36
C THR A 48 -13.62 -1.32 -11.76
N ASN A 49 -12.85 -0.60 -10.95
CA ASN A 49 -12.46 0.79 -11.18
C ASN A 49 -11.13 0.84 -11.94
N LYS A 50 -11.21 0.81 -13.26
CA LYS A 50 -10.07 1.03 -14.16
C LYS A 50 -9.31 2.30 -13.74
N THR A 51 -8.01 2.17 -13.50
CA THR A 51 -7.16 3.34 -13.19
C THR A 51 -7.05 4.27 -14.40
N PRO A 52 -7.05 5.61 -14.23
CA PRO A 52 -7.03 6.58 -15.34
C PRO A 52 -5.67 6.70 -16.05
N LEU A 53 -4.89 5.62 -16.06
CA LEU A 53 -3.52 5.56 -16.53
C LEU A 53 -3.41 5.64 -18.06
N LYS A 54 -4.42 5.15 -18.81
CA LYS A 54 -4.46 5.16 -20.28
C LYS A 54 -4.15 6.54 -20.87
N GLY A 55 -4.85 7.58 -20.42
CA GLY A 55 -4.64 8.97 -20.84
C GLY A 55 -3.40 9.67 -20.27
N LYS A 56 -2.64 8.98 -19.40
CA LYS A 56 -1.43 9.50 -18.73
C LYS A 56 -0.16 8.75 -19.12
N CYS A 57 -0.28 7.58 -19.71
CA CYS A 57 0.82 6.71 -20.07
C CYS A 57 1.85 7.37 -21.04
N PRO A 58 1.44 8.09 -22.11
CA PRO A 58 2.41 8.80 -22.97
C PRO A 58 3.21 9.87 -22.21
N GLN A 59 2.57 10.60 -21.29
CA GLN A 59 3.20 11.61 -20.42
C GLN A 59 4.26 10.96 -19.51
N ILE A 60 3.94 9.80 -18.91
CA ILE A 60 4.88 9.03 -18.06
C ILE A 60 6.07 8.54 -18.88
N PHE A 61 5.86 8.03 -20.10
CA PHE A 61 6.95 7.56 -20.96
C PHE A 61 7.90 8.68 -21.39
N CYS A 62 7.36 9.83 -21.79
CA CYS A 62 8.15 11.02 -22.09
C CYS A 62 8.95 11.47 -20.85
N TYR A 63 8.30 11.50 -19.68
CA TYR A 63 8.96 11.88 -18.42
C TYR A 63 10.11 10.94 -18.07
N LEU A 64 9.91 9.62 -18.19
CA LEU A 64 10.97 8.64 -17.91
C LEU A 64 12.17 8.83 -18.84
N LYS A 65 11.94 9.09 -20.14
CA LYS A 65 13.02 9.45 -21.08
C LYS A 65 13.76 10.73 -20.66
N SER A 66 13.06 11.73 -20.08
CA SER A 66 13.67 13.01 -19.65
C SER A 66 14.40 12.96 -18.29
N ILE A 67 14.23 11.88 -17.53
CA ILE A 67 14.98 11.60 -16.29
C ILE A 67 15.98 10.44 -16.41
N LEU A 68 16.14 9.88 -17.61
CA LEU A 68 17.21 8.94 -17.91
C LEU A 68 18.55 9.70 -17.88
N ASN A 69 19.56 9.12 -17.24
CA ASN A 69 20.89 9.72 -17.17
C ASN A 69 21.55 9.80 -18.56
N GLU A 70 22.59 10.63 -18.69
CA GLU A 70 23.36 10.84 -19.93
C GLU A 70 23.94 9.55 -20.52
N ASP A 71 24.43 8.67 -19.64
CA ASP A 71 24.95 7.32 -19.95
C ASP A 71 23.84 6.32 -20.37
N LYS A 72 22.58 6.72 -20.22
CA LYS A 72 21.36 5.92 -20.46
C LYS A 72 21.26 4.63 -19.65
N THR A 73 22.08 4.45 -18.61
CA THR A 73 22.14 3.20 -17.81
C THR A 73 21.11 3.12 -16.69
N ARG A 74 20.51 4.26 -16.31
CA ARG A 74 19.59 4.35 -15.16
C ARG A 74 18.77 5.63 -15.19
N PHE A 75 17.57 5.55 -14.61
CA PHE A 75 16.77 6.73 -14.27
C PHE A 75 17.31 7.42 -13.00
N SER A 76 17.17 8.75 -12.96
CA SER A 76 17.48 9.59 -11.81
C SER A 76 16.64 9.19 -10.59
N GLU A 77 17.29 8.92 -9.45
CA GLU A 77 16.60 8.47 -8.22
C GLU A 77 15.56 9.49 -7.72
N LEU A 78 15.86 10.80 -7.77
CA LEU A 78 14.91 11.83 -7.37
C LEU A 78 13.75 11.96 -8.37
N GLY A 79 14.01 11.71 -9.65
CA GLY A 79 12.96 11.65 -10.69
C GLY A 79 12.01 10.47 -10.49
N CYS A 80 12.52 9.27 -10.19
CA CYS A 80 11.68 8.12 -9.85
C CYS A 80 10.79 8.39 -8.63
N LYS A 81 11.34 9.04 -7.59
CA LYS A 81 10.57 9.46 -6.40
C LYS A 81 9.53 10.52 -6.74
N TYR A 82 9.85 11.49 -7.60
CA TYR A 82 8.88 12.46 -8.09
C TYR A 82 7.75 11.78 -8.88
N LEU A 83 8.06 10.83 -9.78
CA LEU A 83 7.05 10.05 -10.49
C LEU A 83 6.12 9.32 -9.51
N ASN A 84 6.66 8.65 -8.49
CA ASN A 84 5.85 8.00 -7.46
C ASN A 84 4.92 8.99 -6.72
N TYR A 85 5.40 10.19 -6.36
CA TYR A 85 4.56 11.27 -5.83
C TYR A 85 3.49 11.76 -6.81
N TRP A 86 3.84 11.98 -8.07
CA TRP A 86 2.94 12.47 -9.11
C TRP A 86 1.83 11.45 -9.42
N LEU A 87 2.14 10.15 -9.46
CA LEU A 87 1.13 9.10 -9.62
C LEU A 87 0.12 9.12 -8.47
N TYR A 88 0.60 9.28 -7.22
CA TYR A 88 -0.28 9.42 -6.06
C TYR A 88 -1.17 10.67 -6.16
N LYS A 89 -0.59 11.84 -6.43
CA LYS A 89 -1.29 13.13 -6.45
C LYS A 89 -2.24 13.27 -7.64
N ASP A 90 -1.76 13.00 -8.85
CA ASP A 90 -2.40 13.38 -10.11
C ASP A 90 -3.10 12.21 -10.83
N VAL A 91 -2.71 10.96 -10.59
CA VAL A 91 -3.34 9.76 -11.20
C VAL A 91 -4.31 9.07 -10.24
N LEU A 92 -3.91 8.89 -8.97
CA LEU A 92 -4.77 8.31 -7.93
C LEU A 92 -5.59 9.35 -7.16
N ASN A 93 -5.43 10.65 -7.46
CA ASN A 93 -6.09 11.76 -6.77
C ASN A 93 -5.99 11.66 -5.23
N ARG A 94 -4.77 11.39 -4.74
CA ARG A 94 -4.43 11.22 -3.31
C ARG A 94 -5.15 10.05 -2.61
N LYS A 95 -5.82 9.17 -3.34
CA LYS A 95 -6.43 7.94 -2.81
C LYS A 95 -5.41 6.80 -2.76
N TYR A 96 -5.71 5.76 -2.00
CA TYR A 96 -4.95 4.50 -1.94
C TYR A 96 -3.47 4.65 -1.53
N ILE A 97 -3.21 5.37 -0.42
CA ILE A 97 -1.87 5.49 0.19
C ILE A 97 -1.20 4.10 0.34
N ASN A 98 -1.90 3.12 0.92
CA ASN A 98 -1.37 1.77 1.15
C ASN A 98 -1.22 0.90 -0.12
N GLY A 99 -1.57 1.44 -1.30
CA GLY A 99 -1.53 0.74 -2.59
C GLY A 99 -0.58 1.39 -3.61
N ILE A 100 -0.08 2.60 -3.36
CA ILE A 100 0.78 3.33 -4.29
C ILE A 100 2.08 2.58 -4.62
N LEU A 101 2.65 1.87 -3.66
CA LEU A 101 3.87 1.07 -3.87
C LEU A 101 3.63 -0.04 -4.90
N GLY A 102 2.58 -0.85 -4.70
CA GLY A 102 2.21 -1.92 -5.63
C GLY A 102 1.85 -1.39 -7.03
N PHE A 103 1.16 -0.25 -7.09
CA PHE A 103 0.86 0.46 -8.33
C PHE A 103 2.12 0.93 -9.06
N TYR A 104 3.04 1.60 -8.36
CA TYR A 104 4.32 2.07 -8.92
C TYR A 104 5.20 0.90 -9.41
N GLN A 105 5.32 -0.18 -8.62
CA GLN A 105 6.12 -1.35 -9.00
C GLN A 105 5.53 -2.10 -10.20
N THR A 106 4.20 -2.20 -10.27
CA THR A 106 3.48 -2.78 -11.42
C THR A 106 3.65 -1.92 -12.67
N LEU A 107 3.54 -0.59 -12.54
CA LEU A 107 3.78 0.35 -13.62
C LEU A 107 5.18 0.17 -14.20
N ILE A 108 6.21 0.35 -13.35
CA ILE A 108 7.63 0.22 -13.75
C ILE A 108 7.91 -1.18 -14.31
N GLY A 109 7.35 -2.23 -13.73
CA GLY A 109 7.54 -3.61 -14.17
C GLY A 109 7.04 -3.92 -15.58
N ARG A 110 6.08 -3.16 -16.13
CA ARG A 110 5.58 -3.32 -17.50
C ARG A 110 6.41 -2.57 -18.55
N LEU A 111 7.33 -1.70 -18.11
CA LEU A 111 8.19 -0.93 -19.00
C LEU A 111 9.40 -1.71 -19.52
N LYS A 112 9.57 -2.98 -19.11
CA LYS A 112 10.60 -3.92 -19.60
C LYS A 112 10.61 -4.07 -21.13
N ASN A 113 9.47 -3.86 -21.77
CA ASN A 113 9.34 -3.92 -23.23
C ASN A 113 9.88 -2.66 -23.94
N VAL A 114 10.31 -1.63 -23.20
CA VAL A 114 10.74 -0.31 -23.74
C VAL A 114 12.11 0.13 -23.20
N PHE A 115 12.43 -0.23 -21.97
CA PHE A 115 13.71 0.10 -21.33
C PHE A 115 14.40 -1.18 -20.86
N ASP A 116 15.73 -1.15 -20.87
CA ASP A 116 16.57 -2.26 -20.42
C ASP A 116 16.18 -2.75 -19.01
N ASP A 117 16.29 -4.05 -18.81
CA ASP A 117 15.88 -4.74 -17.58
C ASP A 117 16.61 -4.23 -16.33
N GLN A 118 17.88 -3.80 -16.45
CA GLN A 118 18.64 -3.21 -15.36
C GLN A 118 18.13 -1.81 -15.00
N ILE A 119 17.77 -1.00 -16.01
CA ILE A 119 17.15 0.33 -15.81
C ILE A 119 15.83 0.18 -15.04
N VAL A 120 14.99 -0.77 -15.46
CA VAL A 120 13.69 -1.06 -14.83
C VAL A 120 13.86 -1.60 -13.41
N ALA A 121 14.78 -2.55 -13.22
CA ALA A 121 15.08 -3.11 -11.89
C ALA A 121 15.59 -2.02 -10.93
N HIS A 122 16.48 -1.13 -11.39
CA HIS A 122 16.97 -0.01 -10.60
C HIS A 122 15.83 0.91 -10.14
N ALA A 123 14.89 1.27 -11.02
CA ALA A 123 13.79 2.17 -10.67
C ALA A 123 12.73 1.58 -9.74
N ARG A 124 12.52 0.25 -9.75
CA ARG A 124 11.51 -0.43 -8.91
C ARG A 124 11.70 -0.16 -7.42
N GLY A 125 12.95 0.07 -6.97
CA GLY A 125 13.29 0.41 -5.59
C GLY A 125 13.33 1.92 -5.25
N LYS A 126 12.98 2.82 -6.19
CA LYS A 126 13.17 4.28 -6.06
C LYS A 126 11.85 5.03 -5.89
N TYR A 127 11.14 4.74 -4.80
CA TYR A 127 9.86 5.36 -4.45
C TYR A 127 9.95 6.14 -3.12
N ILE A 128 8.87 6.82 -2.75
CA ILE A 128 8.67 7.46 -1.46
C ILE A 128 7.85 6.50 -0.60
N GLN A 129 8.31 6.20 0.62
CA GLN A 129 7.53 5.37 1.55
C GLN A 129 6.19 6.02 1.88
N ASP A 130 5.13 5.22 1.93
CA ASP A 130 3.74 5.65 2.06
C ASP A 130 3.50 6.62 3.24
N ASP A 131 4.19 6.41 4.38
CA ASP A 131 4.14 7.26 5.57
C ASP A 131 4.70 8.67 5.34
N ASN A 132 5.65 8.81 4.41
CA ASN A 132 6.30 10.07 4.05
C ASN A 132 5.60 10.75 2.86
N LEU A 133 4.82 10.00 2.08
CA LEU A 133 4.09 10.50 0.93
C LEU A 133 3.05 11.57 1.34
N ALA A 134 2.30 11.33 2.42
CA ALA A 134 1.38 12.32 2.99
C ALA A 134 2.11 13.58 3.49
N LYS A 135 3.25 13.42 4.18
CA LYS A 135 4.08 14.54 4.69
C LYS A 135 4.64 15.39 3.55
N ILE A 136 5.20 14.75 2.52
CA ILE A 136 5.73 15.40 1.31
C ILE A 136 4.62 16.14 0.56
N THR A 137 3.43 15.55 0.47
CA THR A 137 2.27 16.17 -0.15
C THR A 137 1.84 17.43 0.59
N ALA A 138 1.70 17.37 1.92
CA ALA A 138 1.37 18.55 2.73
C ALA A 138 2.40 19.68 2.56
N ILE A 139 3.71 19.38 2.57
CA ILE A 139 4.75 20.41 2.37
C ILE A 139 4.72 20.97 0.94
N ALA A 140 4.43 20.15 -0.07
CA ALA A 140 4.29 20.60 -1.46
C ALA A 140 3.06 21.52 -1.64
N ASP A 141 1.94 21.22 -0.98
CA ASP A 141 0.75 22.07 -0.99
C ASP A 141 1.00 23.40 -0.25
N MET A 142 1.66 23.37 0.91
CA MET A 142 2.09 24.57 1.64
C MET A 142 2.97 25.47 0.76
N LYS A 143 3.93 24.87 0.03
CA LYS A 143 4.76 25.61 -0.92
C LYS A 143 3.93 26.23 -2.05
N ALA A 144 2.98 25.48 -2.62
CA ALA A 144 2.11 25.99 -3.67
C ALA A 144 1.29 27.21 -3.22
N CYS A 145 0.75 27.19 -1.99
CA CYS A 145 0.08 28.36 -1.40
C CYS A 145 1.00 29.59 -1.33
N LEU A 146 2.23 29.41 -0.85
CA LEU A 146 3.21 30.49 -0.70
C LEU A 146 3.69 31.06 -2.04
N ASP A 147 3.82 30.23 -3.07
CA ASP A 147 4.24 30.68 -4.40
C ASP A 147 3.07 31.35 -5.18
N ILE A 148 1.81 30.97 -4.93
CA ILE A 148 0.62 31.72 -5.38
C ILE A 148 0.59 33.12 -4.74
N LYS A 149 0.84 33.22 -3.42
CA LYS A 149 0.89 34.51 -2.71
C LYS A 149 1.93 35.46 -3.30
N LYS A 150 3.15 34.97 -3.57
CA LYS A 150 4.23 35.76 -4.19
C LYS A 150 3.90 36.27 -5.60
N SER A 151 3.01 35.60 -6.32
CA SER A 151 2.62 35.95 -7.69
C SER A 151 1.34 36.80 -7.76
N ASN A 152 0.81 37.25 -6.61
CA ASN A 152 -0.48 37.98 -6.50
C ASN A 152 -1.66 37.23 -7.16
N GLY A 153 -1.57 35.90 -7.26
CA GLY A 153 -2.60 35.06 -7.88
C GLY A 153 -3.81 34.87 -6.98
N LYS A 154 -5.01 34.72 -7.58
CA LYS A 154 -6.19 34.26 -6.85
C LYS A 154 -6.16 32.74 -6.65
N TYR A 155 -6.49 32.29 -5.45
CA TYR A 155 -6.63 30.86 -5.15
C TYR A 155 -7.74 30.21 -5.97
N SER A 156 -7.42 29.19 -6.76
CA SER A 156 -8.39 28.48 -7.62
C SER A 156 -8.87 27.13 -7.08
N VAL A 157 -8.10 26.47 -6.21
CA VAL A 157 -8.42 25.11 -5.71
C VAL A 157 -8.15 24.92 -4.20
N TYR A 158 -7.27 25.72 -3.58
CA TYR A 158 -6.79 25.51 -2.20
C TYR A 158 -7.13 26.64 -1.23
N HIS A 159 -8.11 27.49 -1.55
CA HIS A 159 -8.33 28.79 -0.89
C HIS A 159 -8.32 28.72 0.64
N GLN A 160 -9.21 27.92 1.24
CA GLN A 160 -9.32 27.77 2.69
C GLN A 160 -8.03 27.21 3.33
N PHE A 161 -7.41 26.19 2.74
CA PHE A 161 -6.16 25.62 3.26
C PHE A 161 -5.01 26.64 3.24
N CYS A 162 -4.94 27.45 2.18
CA CYS A 162 -3.93 28.51 2.08
C CYS A 162 -4.22 29.67 3.05
N GLU A 163 -5.48 30.02 3.29
CA GLU A 163 -5.87 31.02 4.30
C GLU A 163 -5.53 30.55 5.72
N GLU A 164 -5.91 29.33 6.10
CA GLU A 164 -5.55 28.73 7.40
C GLU A 164 -4.03 28.64 7.59
N LEU A 165 -3.28 28.31 6.52
CA LEU A 165 -1.82 28.30 6.54
C LEU A 165 -1.23 29.72 6.69
N GLU A 166 -1.83 30.74 6.06
CA GLU A 166 -1.42 32.13 6.22
C GLU A 166 -1.65 32.64 7.63
N GLU A 167 -2.82 32.37 8.21
CA GLU A 167 -3.13 32.69 9.61
C GLU A 167 -2.14 32.00 10.56
N PHE A 168 -1.87 30.71 10.35
CA PHE A 168 -0.89 29.96 11.12
C PHE A 168 0.51 30.56 11.04
N ILE A 169 0.99 30.91 9.84
CA ILE A 169 2.29 31.54 9.64
C ILE A 169 2.33 32.93 10.30
N HIS A 170 1.24 33.69 10.24
CA HIS A 170 1.14 35.00 10.89
C HIS A 170 1.22 34.88 12.42
N LEU A 171 0.46 33.96 13.03
CA LEU A 171 0.51 33.68 14.47
C LEU A 171 1.90 33.22 14.91
N TYR A 172 2.50 32.26 14.20
CA TYR A 172 3.85 31.77 14.49
C TYR A 172 4.92 32.88 14.38
N ASN A 173 4.80 33.75 13.37
CA ASN A 173 5.69 34.90 13.23
C ASN A 173 5.48 35.95 14.34
N ILE A 174 4.27 36.12 14.89
CA ILE A 174 4.08 36.96 16.07
C ILE A 174 4.84 36.37 17.25
N GLU A 175 4.55 35.10 17.60
CA GLU A 175 5.17 34.41 18.75
C GLU A 175 6.71 34.45 18.67
N THR A 176 7.27 34.08 17.51
CA THR A 176 8.74 34.05 17.33
C THR A 176 9.41 35.41 17.27
N ASN A 177 8.73 36.47 16.82
CA ASN A 177 9.30 37.83 16.85
C ASN A 177 9.14 38.50 18.22
N THR A 178 8.22 38.04 19.09
CA THR A 178 8.17 38.46 20.49
C THR A 178 9.29 37.86 21.36
N GLU A 179 9.88 36.72 20.97
CA GLU A 179 10.97 36.06 21.70
C GLU A 179 12.38 36.61 21.36
N GLY A 180 12.52 37.94 21.34
CA GLY A 180 13.83 38.60 21.42
C GLY A 180 14.54 38.39 22.78
N SER A 181 13.90 37.68 23.72
CA SER A 181 14.44 37.32 25.03
C SER A 181 13.84 36.00 25.52
N ILE A 182 14.68 35.19 26.17
CA ILE A 182 14.43 33.93 26.91
C ILE A 182 14.76 32.61 26.17
N ASN A 183 16.06 32.30 26.18
CA ASN A 183 16.65 30.98 26.48
C ASN A 183 15.84 29.71 26.13
N ALA A 184 16.01 29.21 24.89
CA ALA A 184 16.22 27.78 24.56
C ALA A 184 15.31 26.68 25.19
N ALA A 185 14.14 27.02 25.74
CA ALA A 185 13.33 26.13 26.55
C ALA A 185 12.08 25.62 25.81
N SER A 186 12.30 24.60 24.96
CA SER A 186 11.25 23.79 24.32
C SER A 186 10.26 24.52 23.39
N LEU A 187 10.63 24.65 22.11
CA LEU A 187 9.65 24.87 21.03
C LEU A 187 8.60 23.74 21.03
N LYS A 188 7.44 24.01 21.61
CA LYS A 188 6.24 23.17 21.47
C LYS A 188 5.44 23.67 20.29
N VAL A 189 5.79 23.18 19.09
CA VAL A 189 4.91 23.25 17.92
C VAL A 189 3.51 22.80 18.36
N PRO A 190 2.43 23.58 18.08
CA PRO A 190 1.10 23.26 18.55
C PRO A 190 0.72 21.85 18.11
N ARG A 191 0.45 20.99 19.11
CA ARG A 191 0.21 19.57 18.90
C ARG A 191 -1.11 19.41 18.17
N CYS A 192 -1.06 19.11 16.87
CA CYS A 192 -2.25 18.83 16.06
C CYS A 192 -3.14 17.83 16.83
N LYS A 193 -4.37 18.22 17.13
CA LYS A 193 -5.34 17.37 17.84
C LYS A 193 -5.77 16.23 16.92
N THR A 194 -5.02 15.15 16.91
CA THR A 194 -5.55 13.87 16.43
C THR A 194 -6.65 13.43 17.39
N ASN A 195 -7.80 13.02 16.85
CA ASN A 195 -8.92 12.46 17.63
C ASN A 195 -8.54 11.05 18.12
N THR A 196 -7.61 10.99 19.07
CA THR A 196 -7.04 9.75 19.63
C THR A 196 -8.08 8.87 20.32
N SER A 197 -9.19 9.45 20.79
CA SER A 197 -10.35 8.72 21.32
C SER A 197 -10.90 7.70 20.32
N ALA A 198 -11.15 8.08 19.06
CA ALA A 198 -11.71 7.17 18.06
C ALA A 198 -10.76 6.00 17.72
N SER A 199 -9.44 6.26 17.73
CA SER A 199 -8.41 5.26 17.38
C SER A 199 -8.19 4.20 18.48
N THR A 200 -8.45 4.53 19.75
CA THR A 200 -8.29 3.59 20.88
C THR A 200 -9.57 2.83 21.24
N ILE A 201 -10.75 3.41 20.97
CA ILE A 201 -12.06 2.78 21.26
C ILE A 201 -12.27 1.49 20.45
N ILE A 202 -11.95 1.49 19.15
CA ILE A 202 -12.15 0.32 18.29
C ILE A 202 -11.36 -0.92 18.78
N PRO A 203 -10.02 -0.86 18.99
CA PRO A 203 -9.28 -2.02 19.48
C PRO A 203 -9.67 -2.43 20.91
N THR A 204 -10.03 -1.51 21.80
CA THR A 204 -10.51 -1.90 23.16
C THR A 204 -11.84 -2.63 23.12
N ILE A 205 -12.80 -2.20 22.29
CA ILE A 205 -14.07 -2.92 22.08
C ILE A 205 -13.81 -4.33 21.52
N ILE A 206 -12.93 -4.49 20.53
CA ILE A 206 -12.61 -5.81 19.95
C ILE A 206 -11.95 -6.73 21.00
N ILE A 207 -11.00 -6.20 21.79
CA ILE A 207 -10.32 -6.94 22.86
C ILE A 207 -11.29 -7.37 23.97
N LEU A 208 -12.38 -6.64 24.21
CA LEU A 208 -13.42 -7.02 25.18
C LEU A 208 -14.47 -7.98 24.59
N LEU A 209 -14.82 -7.84 23.31
CA LEU A 209 -15.81 -8.68 22.63
C LEU A 209 -15.32 -10.12 22.39
N ILE A 210 -14.05 -10.32 22.02
CA ILE A 210 -13.54 -11.67 21.72
C ILE A 210 -13.58 -12.60 22.97
N PRO A 211 -13.06 -12.22 24.14
CA PRO A 211 -13.12 -13.06 25.34
C PRO A 211 -14.54 -13.25 25.87
N THR A 212 -15.42 -12.24 25.76
CA THR A 212 -16.82 -12.37 26.21
C THR A 212 -17.61 -13.30 25.30
N LEU A 213 -17.44 -13.24 23.97
CA LEU A 213 -18.03 -14.22 23.05
C LEU A 213 -17.50 -15.63 23.30
N LEU A 214 -16.18 -15.79 23.51
CA LEU A 214 -15.59 -17.09 23.86
C LEU A 214 -16.11 -17.61 25.21
N PHE A 215 -16.28 -16.75 26.21
CA PHE A 215 -16.85 -17.11 27.51
C PHE A 215 -18.32 -17.53 27.40
N ILE A 216 -19.13 -16.78 26.63
CA ILE A 216 -20.53 -17.14 26.37
C ILE A 216 -20.60 -18.50 25.66
N LEU A 217 -19.81 -18.70 24.60
CA LEU A 217 -19.77 -19.99 23.89
C LEU A 217 -19.29 -21.14 24.79
N TYR A 218 -18.26 -20.91 25.61
CA TYR A 218 -17.75 -21.91 26.55
C TYR A 218 -18.78 -22.28 27.64
N ASN A 219 -19.42 -21.28 28.24
CA ASN A 219 -20.40 -21.47 29.31
C ASN A 219 -21.69 -22.12 28.78
N VAL A 220 -22.18 -21.67 27.62
CA VAL A 220 -23.32 -22.30 26.92
C VAL A 220 -23.00 -23.73 26.50
N ASN A 221 -21.75 -24.04 26.11
CA ASN A 221 -21.32 -25.41 25.82
C ASN A 221 -21.23 -26.30 27.08
N GLN A 222 -21.14 -25.75 28.29
CA GLN A 222 -21.13 -26.54 29.53
C GLN A 222 -22.52 -27.10 29.86
N ASP A 223 -23.59 -26.35 29.56
CA ASP A 223 -24.98 -26.78 29.79
C ASP A 223 -25.59 -27.61 28.64
N PHE A 224 -24.99 -27.63 27.44
CA PHE A 224 -25.49 -28.43 26.30
C PHE A 224 -24.86 -29.83 26.14
N SER A 225 -24.72 -30.55 27.26
CA SER A 225 -24.39 -31.98 27.29
C SER A 225 -25.56 -32.95 26.98
N PRO A 226 -26.43 -32.69 25.98
CA PRO A 226 -27.08 -33.80 25.27
C PRO A 226 -26.93 -33.77 23.72
N TYR A 227 -26.46 -32.67 23.13
CA TYR A 227 -26.45 -32.51 21.66
C TYR A 227 -25.23 -33.11 20.95
N ASP A 228 -24.12 -33.37 21.65
CA ASP A 228 -22.93 -34.06 21.11
C ASP A 228 -23.29 -35.42 20.48
N SER A 229 -24.26 -36.13 21.06
CA SER A 229 -24.77 -37.42 20.55
C SER A 229 -25.31 -37.35 19.11
N ARG A 230 -26.00 -36.27 18.74
CA ARG A 230 -26.60 -36.12 17.40
C ARG A 230 -25.59 -35.67 16.36
N PHE A 231 -24.71 -34.73 16.72
CA PHE A 231 -23.65 -34.28 15.81
C PHE A 231 -22.61 -35.36 15.56
N ARG A 232 -22.14 -36.09 16.60
CA ARG A 232 -21.30 -37.28 16.40
C ARG A 232 -21.97 -38.29 15.49
N ARG A 233 -23.24 -38.65 15.74
CA ARG A 233 -23.95 -39.63 14.91
C ARG A 233 -24.15 -39.19 13.46
N ALA A 234 -24.27 -37.88 13.20
CA ALA A 234 -24.28 -37.34 11.85
C ALA A 234 -22.89 -37.43 11.18
N ILE A 235 -21.82 -37.04 11.91
CA ILE A 235 -20.44 -37.10 11.44
C ILE A 235 -20.01 -38.56 11.16
N THR A 236 -20.30 -39.50 12.06
CA THR A 236 -20.03 -40.93 11.87
C THR A 236 -20.72 -41.46 10.60
N LYS A 237 -22.00 -41.13 10.37
CA LYS A 237 -22.70 -41.51 9.14
C LYS A 237 -22.08 -40.92 7.87
N ILE A 238 -21.52 -39.71 7.94
CA ILE A 238 -20.82 -39.08 6.81
C ILE A 238 -19.50 -39.82 6.53
N ILE A 239 -18.75 -40.15 7.58
CA ILE A 239 -17.49 -40.92 7.50
C ILE A 239 -17.73 -42.34 6.95
N GLU A 240 -18.72 -43.06 7.48
CA GLU A 240 -19.13 -44.39 6.99
C GLU A 240 -19.50 -44.35 5.51
N LYS A 241 -20.26 -43.34 5.08
CA LYS A 241 -20.66 -43.17 3.68
C LYS A 241 -19.47 -42.87 2.77
N TRP A 242 -18.50 -42.07 3.23
CA TRP A 242 -17.24 -41.81 2.53
C TRP A 242 -16.37 -43.07 2.39
N GLN A 243 -16.21 -43.84 3.47
CA GLN A 243 -15.47 -45.09 3.45
C GLN A 243 -16.09 -46.10 2.47
N ASN A 244 -17.44 -46.18 2.41
CA ASN A 244 -18.16 -47.08 1.52
C ASN A 244 -18.13 -46.64 0.03
N ILE A 245 -17.91 -45.34 -0.24
CA ILE A 245 -17.63 -44.84 -1.59
C ILE A 245 -16.19 -45.20 -1.99
N ASN A 246 -15.21 -44.94 -1.13
CA ASN A 246 -13.80 -45.26 -1.40
C ASN A 246 -13.55 -46.77 -1.58
N THR A 247 -14.27 -47.64 -0.86
CA THR A 247 -14.19 -49.10 -1.09
C THR A 247 -14.85 -49.54 -2.39
N LYS A 248 -15.93 -48.87 -2.84
CA LYS A 248 -16.50 -49.10 -4.17
C LYS A 248 -15.57 -48.65 -5.29
N GLU A 249 -14.93 -47.49 -5.18
CA GLU A 249 -13.94 -47.04 -6.16
C GLU A 249 -12.72 -47.97 -6.19
N ARG A 250 -12.19 -48.37 -5.02
CA ARG A 250 -11.07 -49.33 -4.94
C ARG A 250 -11.46 -50.72 -5.49
N GLY A 251 -12.71 -51.14 -5.35
CA GLY A 251 -13.23 -52.39 -5.92
C GLY A 251 -13.46 -52.38 -7.43
N ILE A 252 -13.56 -51.21 -8.07
CA ILE A 252 -13.72 -51.07 -9.53
C ILE A 252 -12.36 -50.89 -10.24
N VAL A 253 -11.35 -50.36 -9.54
CA VAL A 253 -10.01 -50.08 -10.08
C VAL A 253 -9.05 -51.28 -9.97
N GLN A 254 -9.38 -52.31 -9.20
CA GLN A 254 -8.44 -53.38 -8.84
C GLN A 254 -8.81 -54.76 -9.41
N GLN A 255 -8.76 -54.88 -10.74
CA GLN A 255 -8.79 -56.17 -11.45
C GLN A 255 -7.53 -56.39 -12.31
N SER A 256 -6.40 -56.62 -11.62
CA SER A 256 -5.23 -57.36 -12.16
C SER A 256 -4.37 -57.85 -10.99
N ASP A 257 -4.71 -59.05 -10.52
CA ASP A 257 -3.90 -60.08 -9.84
C ASP A 257 -2.59 -59.73 -9.08
N ILE A 258 -2.56 -60.17 -7.80
CA ILE A 258 -1.46 -60.95 -7.16
C ILE A 258 -0.06 -60.26 -7.14
N SER A 259 0.64 -59.97 -6.03
CA SER A 259 0.49 -60.16 -4.57
C SER A 259 1.67 -59.36 -3.88
N ASN A 260 2.07 -59.46 -2.60
CA ASN A 260 1.68 -60.34 -1.50
C ASN A 260 1.97 -59.72 -0.10
N SER A 261 1.13 -60.09 0.88
CA SER A 261 1.41 -60.39 2.30
C SER A 261 2.25 -59.49 3.23
N PHE A 262 1.76 -59.44 4.48
CA PHE A 262 2.32 -58.89 5.73
C PHE A 262 2.24 -57.37 5.95
N SER A 263 1.80 -56.85 7.09
CA SER A 263 0.94 -57.28 8.21
C SER A 263 1.11 -56.21 9.29
N CYS A 264 0.14 -55.31 9.47
CA CYS A 264 0.11 -54.49 10.68
C CYS A 264 -0.45 -55.33 11.84
N ASP A 265 0.39 -55.63 12.83
CA ASP A 265 -0.03 -56.00 14.19
C ASP A 265 0.87 -55.21 15.15
N SER A 266 0.41 -54.09 15.68
CA SER A 266 -0.29 -54.00 16.98
C SER A 266 0.53 -54.55 18.16
N ARG A 267 0.96 -53.63 19.04
CA ARG A 267 0.66 -53.67 20.48
C ARG A 267 1.20 -52.44 21.21
N TYR A 268 0.35 -51.89 22.06
CA TYR A 268 0.69 -50.89 23.08
C TYR A 268 1.43 -51.55 24.27
N TYR A 269 1.78 -50.71 25.25
CA TYR A 269 2.12 -50.99 26.65
C TYR A 269 3.60 -50.92 27.07
N MET A 270 3.86 -49.86 27.86
CA MET A 270 4.63 -49.85 29.12
C MET A 270 6.19 -49.86 29.03
N LEU A 271 6.94 -49.24 29.96
CA LEU A 271 6.60 -48.49 31.20
C LEU A 271 7.73 -47.47 31.51
N TYR A 272 7.49 -46.60 32.50
CA TYR A 272 8.53 -45.80 33.17
C TYR A 272 9.69 -46.68 33.67
N ASN A 273 10.92 -46.17 33.61
CA ASN A 273 11.68 -45.93 34.86
C ASN A 273 12.89 -45.00 34.65
N SER A 274 13.06 -44.13 35.65
CA SER A 274 14.24 -43.28 35.85
C SER A 274 15.33 -44.01 36.62
N THR A 275 16.59 -43.70 36.33
CA THR A 275 17.68 -43.64 37.34
C THR A 275 18.63 -42.51 36.95
#